data_AF-A0A7X0RT46-F1
#
_entry.id   AF-A0A7X0RT46-F1
#
_cell.length_a   1.000
_cell.length_b   1.000
_cell.length_c   1.000
_cell.angle_alpha   90.00
_cell.angle_beta   90.00
_cell.angle_gamma   90.00
#
_symmetry.space_group_name_H-M   'P 1'
#
loop_
_entity.id
_entity.type
_entity.pdbx_description
1 polymer ?
#
loop_
_entity_poly.entity_id
_entity_poly.type
_entity_poly.pdbx_seq_one_letter_code
_entity_poly.pdbx_strand_id
1 'polypeptide(L)'
;MRKKLQIYISSTFNDLIEERHTAVEAVLQAGHIPAGIEQFFKESPMKMRKRWIDESDVFILILGGFYGLTLPDESKSYTHWEYEYAGETGKPRFAFVVTDEALRQKPYDFAAIEYYQKFQEFKQSVMEQIPTYYVEDVRHIKMVLRDQLPEYAARDDLYGWVSGKDVPDIPKLLEENASLLRENAKLIAELEKH
;
A
#
# COMPACT_ATOMS: atom_id res chain seq x y z
N MET A 1 -10.15 -8.56 -16.64
CA MET A 1 -10.90 -7.65 -15.74
C MET A 1 -10.01 -6.46 -15.43
N ARG A 2 -10.54 -5.23 -15.34
CA ARG A 2 -9.71 -4.06 -15.02
C ARG A 2 -9.47 -3.98 -13.51
N LYS A 3 -8.39 -4.60 -13.05
CA LYS A 3 -7.97 -4.62 -11.64
C LYS A 3 -7.47 -3.23 -11.19
N LYS A 4 -7.89 -2.80 -10.01
CA LYS A 4 -7.41 -1.60 -9.32
C LYS A 4 -6.74 -2.01 -8.01
N LEU A 5 -5.46 -1.71 -7.84
CA LEU A 5 -4.80 -1.93 -6.56
C LEU A 5 -5.25 -0.88 -5.53
N GLN A 6 -5.34 -1.30 -4.27
CA GLN A 6 -5.38 -0.41 -3.12
C GLN A 6 -3.97 -0.20 -2.59
N ILE A 7 -3.57 1.06 -2.44
CA ILE A 7 -2.21 1.47 -2.11
C ILE A 7 -2.24 2.19 -0.77
N TYR A 8 -1.64 1.60 0.26
CA TYR A 8 -1.51 2.25 1.57
C TYR A 8 -0.36 3.25 1.55
N ILE A 9 -0.62 4.52 1.83
CA ILE A 9 0.39 5.58 1.90
C ILE A 9 0.61 5.94 3.36
N SER A 10 1.77 5.55 3.89
CA SER A 10 2.26 5.88 5.23
C SER A 10 3.28 7.02 5.16
N SER A 11 3.11 8.01 6.03
CA SER A 11 4.02 9.14 6.17
C SER A 11 3.78 9.84 7.51
N THR A 12 4.72 10.69 7.94
CA THR A 12 4.38 11.77 8.85
C THR A 12 3.51 12.81 8.13
N PHE A 13 2.89 13.73 8.87
CA PHE A 13 1.93 14.67 8.29
C PHE A 13 2.54 16.05 8.07
N ASN A 14 2.89 16.75 9.16
CA ASN A 14 3.22 18.18 9.14
C ASN A 14 4.37 18.55 8.18
N ASP A 15 5.39 17.71 8.07
CA ASP A 15 6.55 17.94 7.21
C ASP A 15 6.37 17.44 5.76
N LEU A 16 5.31 16.66 5.48
CA LEU A 16 5.15 15.92 4.23
C LEU A 16 3.81 16.13 3.52
N ILE A 17 3.11 17.23 3.81
CA ILE A 17 1.77 17.50 3.26
C ILE A 17 1.79 17.45 1.72
N GLU A 18 2.74 18.13 1.08
CA GLU A 18 2.82 18.22 -0.38
C GLU A 18 3.20 16.88 -1.03
N GLU A 19 4.16 16.18 -0.44
CA GLU A 19 4.62 14.86 -0.88
C GLU A 19 3.49 13.83 -0.80
N ARG A 20 2.77 13.81 0.32
CA ARG A 20 1.64 12.92 0.55
C ARG A 20 0.48 13.22 -0.41
N HIS A 21 0.09 14.47 -0.56
CA HIS A 21 -0.94 14.87 -1.52
C HIS A 21 -0.56 14.47 -2.94
N THR A 22 0.71 14.66 -3.31
CA THR A 22 1.22 14.27 -4.62
C THR A 22 1.16 12.76 -4.83
N ALA A 23 1.49 11.96 -3.82
CA ALA A 23 1.37 10.51 -3.89
C ALA A 23 -0.09 10.06 -4.07
N VAL A 24 -1.02 10.65 -3.31
CA VAL A 24 -2.47 10.40 -3.44
C VAL A 24 -2.96 10.73 -4.85
N GLU A 25 -2.62 11.91 -5.36
CA GLU A 25 -2.99 12.35 -6.71
C GLU A 25 -2.46 11.40 -7.79
N ALA A 26 -1.18 11.00 -7.68
CA ALA A 26 -0.54 10.09 -8.63
C ALA A 26 -1.16 8.68 -8.61
N VAL A 27 -1.48 8.14 -7.43
CA VAL A 27 -2.20 6.85 -7.30
C VAL A 27 -3.57 6.92 -7.97
N LEU A 28 -4.31 8.02 -7.77
CA LEU A 28 -5.60 8.23 -8.42
C LEU A 28 -5.46 8.36 -9.95
N GLN A 29 -4.46 9.10 -10.43
CA GLN A 29 -4.17 9.27 -11.87
C GLN A 29 -3.78 7.95 -12.54
N ALA A 30 -3.07 7.06 -11.82
CA ALA A 30 -2.79 5.70 -12.27
C ALA A 30 -4.04 4.79 -12.28
N GLY A 31 -5.18 5.27 -11.76
CA GLY A 31 -6.44 4.55 -11.72
C GLY A 31 -6.57 3.58 -10.53
N HIS A 32 -5.69 3.70 -9.54
CA HIS A 32 -5.67 2.90 -8.32
C HIS A 32 -6.37 3.62 -7.15
N ILE A 33 -6.45 2.96 -6.00
CA ILE A 33 -7.21 3.43 -4.83
C ILE A 33 -6.21 3.78 -3.72
N PRO A 34 -6.02 5.07 -3.37
CA PRO A 34 -5.19 5.43 -2.23
C PRO A 34 -5.91 5.11 -0.92
N ALA A 35 -5.17 4.60 0.06
CA ALA A 35 -5.60 4.37 1.43
C ALA A 35 -4.59 4.97 2.41
N GLY A 36 -5.05 5.44 3.57
CA GLY A 36 -4.18 6.01 4.60
C GLY A 36 -4.93 6.95 5.53
N ILE A 37 -4.54 6.98 6.81
CA ILE A 37 -5.33 7.63 7.86
C ILE A 37 -4.96 9.10 8.00
N GLU A 38 -5.98 9.96 7.87
CA GLU A 38 -5.85 11.41 8.08
C GLU A 38 -6.92 11.98 9.03
N GLN A 39 -7.99 11.22 9.27
CA GLN A 39 -9.12 11.68 10.09
C GLN A 39 -9.21 10.90 11.39
N PHE A 40 -9.56 11.59 12.47
CA PHE A 40 -9.78 10.99 13.78
C PHE A 40 -11.15 10.31 13.80
N PHE A 41 -11.16 8.97 13.74
CA PHE A 41 -12.37 8.17 13.85
C PHE A 41 -12.64 7.76 15.30
N LYS A 42 -13.87 7.34 15.61
CA LYS A 42 -14.27 6.78 16.92
C LYS A 42 -13.58 5.44 17.22
N GLU A 43 -13.07 4.75 16.21
CA GLU A 43 -12.31 3.51 16.34
C GLU A 43 -10.89 3.77 16.86
N SER A 44 -10.30 2.80 17.57
CA SER A 44 -8.89 2.89 17.94
C SER A 44 -8.02 3.10 16.69
N PRO A 45 -7.16 4.13 16.66
CA PRO A 45 -6.30 4.42 15.51
C PRO A 45 -5.49 3.20 15.01
N MET A 46 -5.10 2.31 15.93
CA MET A 46 -4.35 1.10 15.61
C MET A 46 -5.16 0.05 14.87
N LYS A 47 -6.40 -0.20 15.29
CA LYS A 47 -7.27 -1.19 14.62
C LYS A 47 -7.56 -0.78 13.18
N MET A 48 -7.76 0.51 12.98
CA MET A 48 -8.03 1.07 11.66
C MET A 48 -6.80 1.01 10.73
N ARG A 49 -5.60 1.36 11.23
CA ARG A 49 -4.34 1.17 10.47
C ARG A 49 -4.17 -0.27 10.04
N LYS A 50 -4.31 -1.20 10.99
CA LYS A 50 -4.19 -2.63 10.75
C LYS A 50 -5.11 -3.08 9.61
N ARG A 51 -6.41 -2.77 9.72
CA ARG A 51 -7.41 -3.11 8.69
C ARG A 51 -7.05 -2.54 7.32
N TRP A 52 -6.69 -1.27 7.23
CA TRP A 52 -6.39 -0.64 5.95
C TRP A 52 -5.09 -1.14 5.33
N ILE A 53 -4.08 -1.50 6.13
CA ILE A 53 -2.88 -2.18 5.62
C ILE A 53 -3.26 -3.57 5.12
N ASP A 54 -4.05 -4.33 5.89
CA ASP A 54 -4.48 -5.68 5.52
C ASP A 54 -5.29 -5.70 4.20
N GLU A 55 -6.14 -4.70 3.98
CA GLU A 55 -6.95 -4.52 2.77
C GLU A 55 -6.16 -3.98 1.57
N SER A 56 -4.95 -3.45 1.80
CA SER A 56 -4.13 -2.87 0.74
C SER A 56 -3.26 -3.92 0.04
N ASP A 57 -3.01 -3.72 -1.25
CA ASP A 57 -2.16 -4.58 -2.08
C ASP A 57 -0.69 -4.18 -2.01
N VAL A 58 -0.41 -2.88 -1.89
CA VAL A 58 0.95 -2.33 -1.86
C VAL A 58 1.06 -1.30 -0.73
N PHE A 59 2.22 -1.27 -0.08
CA PHE A 59 2.54 -0.30 0.96
C PHE A 59 3.60 0.69 0.47
N ILE A 60 3.32 1.98 0.58
CA ILE A 60 4.24 3.06 0.24
C ILE A 60 4.55 3.83 1.50
N LEU A 61 5.84 3.98 1.79
CA LEU A 61 6.34 4.82 2.86
C LEU A 61 6.91 6.11 2.29
N ILE A 62 6.63 7.26 2.90
CA ILE A 62 7.31 8.54 2.61
C ILE A 62 8.03 8.98 3.88
N LEU A 63 9.36 9.04 3.81
CA LEU A 63 10.24 9.45 4.90
C LEU A 63 10.67 10.91 4.69
N GLY A 64 10.34 11.74 5.68
CA GLY A 64 10.67 13.17 5.74
C GLY A 64 11.78 13.45 6.74
N GLY A 65 11.54 14.40 7.63
CA GLY A 65 12.47 14.76 8.71
C GLY A 65 11.98 14.39 10.11
N PHE A 66 10.70 14.05 10.28
CA PHE A 66 10.14 13.64 11.57
C PHE A 66 10.08 12.13 11.75
N TYR A 67 10.28 11.66 12.99
CA TYR A 67 9.97 10.27 13.35
C TYR A 67 8.45 10.00 13.34
N GLY A 68 7.67 11.03 13.67
CA GLY A 68 6.22 10.96 13.84
C GLY A 68 5.77 10.72 15.28
N LEU A 69 4.45 10.68 15.47
CA LEU A 69 3.84 10.43 16.79
C LEU A 69 4.17 9.02 17.27
N THR A 70 4.58 8.91 18.52
CA THR A 70 4.90 7.63 19.19
C THR A 70 3.64 6.87 19.59
N LEU A 71 3.77 5.55 19.66
CA LEU A 71 2.82 4.70 20.36
C LEU A 71 2.75 5.09 21.85
N PRO A 72 1.65 4.74 22.56
CA PRO A 72 1.52 5.05 23.99
C PRO A 72 2.63 4.48 24.87
N ASP A 73 3.32 3.43 24.43
CA ASP A 73 4.46 2.80 25.11
C ASP A 73 5.82 3.37 24.68
N GLU A 74 5.82 4.39 23.80
CA GLU A 74 7.01 5.05 23.22
C GLU A 74 8.01 4.13 22.52
N SER A 75 7.62 2.88 22.22
CA SER A 75 8.49 1.89 21.59
C SER A 75 8.90 2.33 20.18
N LYS A 76 7.93 2.78 19.38
CA LYS A 76 8.11 3.24 18.00
C LYS A 76 7.06 4.27 17.61
N SER A 77 7.31 4.99 16.52
CA SER A 77 6.30 5.84 15.92
C SER A 77 5.22 5.01 15.23
N TYR A 78 4.04 5.59 15.04
CA TYR A 78 2.98 4.93 14.27
C TYR A 78 3.45 4.59 12.85
N THR A 79 4.17 5.50 12.18
CA THR A 79 4.74 5.28 10.84
C THR A 79 5.72 4.11 10.83
N HIS A 80 6.61 4.02 11.82
CA HIS A 80 7.52 2.89 11.96
C HIS A 80 6.75 1.58 12.20
N TRP A 81 5.74 1.59 13.08
CA TRP A 81 4.90 0.43 13.31
C TRP A 81 4.16 -0.03 12.04
N GLU A 82 3.60 0.89 11.25
CA GLU A 82 2.93 0.59 10.00
C GLU A 82 3.88 -0.11 9.00
N TYR A 83 5.12 0.40 8.89
CA TYR A 83 6.14 -0.18 8.02
C TYR A 83 6.50 -1.63 8.41
N GLU A 84 6.70 -1.87 9.71
CA GLU A 84 7.00 -3.22 10.20
C GLU A 84 5.81 -4.15 9.99
N TYR A 85 4.60 -3.72 10.36
CA TYR A 85 3.39 -4.51 10.22
C TYR A 85 3.09 -4.87 8.75
N ALA A 86 3.29 -3.94 7.82
CA ALA A 86 3.18 -4.22 6.39
C ALA A 86 4.20 -5.29 5.93
N GLY A 87 5.42 -5.27 6.46
CA GLY A 87 6.43 -6.30 6.22
C GLY A 87 6.04 -7.66 6.79
N GLU A 88 5.56 -7.70 8.04
CA GLU A 88 5.09 -8.92 8.72
C GLU A 88 3.92 -9.59 7.98
N THR A 89 3.04 -8.78 7.38
CA THR A 89 1.89 -9.25 6.60
C THR A 89 2.21 -9.53 5.13
N GLY A 90 3.49 -9.44 4.75
CA GLY A 90 3.97 -9.79 3.40
C GLY A 90 3.55 -8.79 2.32
N LYS A 91 3.17 -7.56 2.68
CA LYS A 91 2.81 -6.53 1.71
C LYS A 91 4.05 -6.10 0.93
N PRO A 92 4.03 -6.14 -0.41
CA PRO A 92 5.08 -5.51 -1.20
C PRO A 92 5.18 -4.03 -0.84
N ARG A 93 6.41 -3.58 -0.59
CA ARG A 93 6.68 -2.25 -0.06
C ARG A 93 7.87 -1.58 -0.74
N PHE A 94 7.77 -0.26 -0.91
CA PHE A 94 8.88 0.61 -1.31
C PHE A 94 8.73 1.97 -0.61
N ALA A 95 9.80 2.75 -0.57
CA ALA A 95 9.81 4.04 0.13
C ALA A 95 10.30 5.19 -0.74
N PHE A 96 9.76 6.36 -0.46
CA PHE A 96 10.29 7.66 -0.85
C PHE A 96 11.08 8.24 0.30
N VAL A 97 12.24 8.81 0.01
CA VAL A 97 13.10 9.46 1.00
C VAL A 97 13.33 10.90 0.56
N VAL A 98 12.77 11.87 1.29
CA VAL A 98 13.03 13.28 1.02
C VAL A 98 14.49 13.58 1.32
N THR A 99 15.15 14.21 0.35
CA THR A 99 16.58 14.55 0.44
C THR A 99 16.84 15.60 1.51
N ASP A 100 18.05 15.60 2.07
CA ASP A 100 18.42 16.58 3.09
C ASP A 100 18.41 18.01 2.51
N GLU A 101 18.73 18.16 1.22
CA GLU A 101 18.61 19.41 0.46
C GLU A 101 17.18 19.94 0.45
N ALA A 102 16.20 19.08 0.16
CA ALA A 102 14.78 19.45 0.15
C ALA A 102 14.24 19.72 1.56
N LEU A 103 14.66 18.93 2.56
CA LEU A 103 14.28 19.15 3.96
C LEU A 103 14.80 20.50 4.48
N ARG A 104 16.02 20.92 4.11
CA ARG A 104 16.57 22.23 4.50
C ARG A 104 15.76 23.43 4.01
N GLN A 105 14.88 23.25 3.01
CA GLN A 105 13.99 24.29 2.51
C GLN A 105 12.69 24.41 3.32
N LYS A 106 12.38 23.44 4.19
CA LYS A 106 11.19 23.44 5.04
C LYS A 106 11.43 24.24 6.33
N PRO A 107 10.39 24.82 6.95
CA PRO A 107 10.52 25.74 8.08
C PRO A 107 10.73 25.02 9.44
N TYR A 108 11.40 23.87 9.45
CA TYR A 108 11.58 23.04 10.64
C TYR A 108 13.07 22.80 10.90
N ASP A 109 13.47 22.87 12.18
CA ASP A 109 14.79 22.41 12.62
C ASP A 109 14.72 20.92 12.97
N PHE A 110 14.89 20.06 11.97
CA PHE A 110 14.74 18.61 12.14
C PHE A 110 15.75 17.97 13.10
N ALA A 111 16.93 18.58 13.27
CA ALA A 111 17.99 18.02 14.12
C ALA A 111 17.72 18.24 15.61
N ALA A 112 16.93 19.26 15.96
CA ALA A 112 16.56 19.56 17.34
C ALA A 112 15.31 18.80 17.84
N ILE A 113 14.72 17.94 17.00
CA ILE A 113 13.43 17.31 17.29
C ILE A 113 13.62 16.02 18.08
N GLU A 114 12.68 15.79 19.00
CA GLU A 114 12.63 14.56 19.78
C GLU A 114 12.66 13.32 18.88
N TYR A 115 13.37 12.29 19.35
CA TYR A 115 13.52 11.02 18.66
C TYR A 115 14.28 11.07 17.32
N TYR A 116 15.05 12.14 17.03
CA TYR A 116 15.90 12.23 15.84
C TYR A 116 16.78 10.99 15.63
N GLN A 117 17.47 10.52 16.68
CA GLN A 117 18.32 9.34 16.59
C GLN A 117 17.53 8.07 16.22
N LYS A 118 16.37 7.84 16.85
CA LYS A 118 15.47 6.71 16.51
C LYS A 118 14.99 6.82 15.06
N PHE A 119 14.73 8.02 14.58
CA PHE A 119 14.35 8.25 13.19
C PHE A 119 15.49 7.92 12.22
N GLN A 120 16.73 8.32 12.50
CA GLN A 120 17.87 7.99 11.64
C GLN A 120 18.10 6.48 11.56
N GLU A 121 17.98 5.76 12.68
CA GLU A 121 18.07 4.30 12.73
C GLU A 121 16.95 3.64 11.90
N PHE A 122 15.72 4.13 12.04
CA PHE A 122 14.58 3.67 11.25
C PHE A 122 14.77 3.95 9.74
N LYS A 123 15.17 5.17 9.37
CA LYS A 123 15.43 5.59 7.99
C LYS A 123 16.50 4.70 7.35
N GLN A 124 17.60 4.45 8.05
CA GLN A 124 18.67 3.57 7.59
C GLN A 124 18.17 2.13 7.38
N SER A 125 17.45 1.59 8.36
CA SER A 125 16.85 0.24 8.30
C SER A 125 15.91 0.07 7.09
N VAL A 126 15.09 1.09 6.79
CA VAL A 126 14.23 1.10 5.59
C VAL A 126 15.08 1.05 4.31
N MET A 127 16.11 1.89 4.23
CA MET A 127 16.98 1.99 3.05
C MET A 127 17.76 0.71 2.74
N GLU A 128 18.05 -0.10 3.75
CA GLU A 128 18.75 -1.39 3.60
C GLU A 128 17.83 -2.53 3.20
N GLN A 129 16.53 -2.46 3.55
CA GLN A 129 15.61 -3.58 3.41
C GLN A 129 14.74 -3.53 2.16
N ILE A 130 14.45 -2.34 1.63
CA ILE A 130 13.45 -2.17 0.56
C ILE A 130 13.92 -1.18 -0.51
N PRO A 131 13.35 -1.23 -1.73
CA PRO A 131 13.62 -0.21 -2.74
C PRO A 131 13.28 1.19 -2.22
N THR A 132 14.21 2.12 -2.40
CA THR A 132 14.06 3.52 -1.97
C THR A 132 14.30 4.49 -3.13
N TYR A 133 13.51 5.55 -3.15
CA TYR A 133 13.55 6.58 -4.19
C TYR A 133 13.70 7.96 -3.57
N TYR A 134 14.73 8.70 -3.99
CA TYR A 134 15.01 10.03 -3.43
C TYR A 134 14.09 11.10 -4.01
N VAL A 135 13.56 11.94 -3.11
CA VAL A 135 12.66 13.05 -3.45
C VAL A 135 13.36 14.37 -3.19
N GLU A 136 13.82 14.99 -4.26
CA GLU A 136 14.26 16.40 -4.26
C GLU A 136 13.08 17.33 -4.52
N ASP A 137 12.09 16.84 -5.27
CA ASP A 137 10.91 17.57 -5.70
C ASP A 137 9.73 16.58 -5.84
N VAL A 138 8.52 17.04 -5.54
CA VAL A 138 7.29 16.23 -5.60
C VAL A 138 7.04 15.60 -6.98
N ARG A 139 7.57 16.16 -8.06
CA ARG A 139 7.53 15.57 -9.41
C ARG A 139 8.19 14.18 -9.46
N HIS A 140 9.22 13.93 -8.64
CA HIS A 140 9.86 12.61 -8.56
C HIS A 140 8.88 11.55 -8.05
N ILE A 141 8.01 11.90 -7.09
CA ILE A 141 6.96 11.00 -6.60
C ILE A 141 6.02 10.61 -7.75
N LYS A 142 5.56 11.59 -8.54
CA LYS A 142 4.69 11.32 -9.71
C LYS A 142 5.37 10.41 -10.73
N MET A 143 6.65 10.67 -11.04
CA MET A 143 7.42 9.87 -11.99
C MET A 143 7.58 8.41 -11.53
N VAL A 144 8.04 8.21 -10.29
CA VAL A 144 8.24 6.87 -9.74
C VAL A 144 6.92 6.11 -9.69
N LEU A 145 5.82 6.73 -9.23
CA LEU A 145 4.52 6.06 -9.18
C LEU A 145 3.98 5.70 -10.56
N ARG A 146 4.16 6.58 -11.56
CA ARG A 146 3.80 6.29 -12.95
C ARG A 146 4.55 5.05 -13.47
N ASP A 147 5.82 4.89 -13.09
CA ASP A 147 6.67 3.83 -13.62
C ASP A 147 6.48 2.52 -12.83
N GLN A 148 6.32 2.58 -11.51
CA GLN A 148 6.22 1.41 -10.62
C GLN A 148 4.82 0.80 -10.55
N LEU A 149 3.76 1.60 -10.50
CA LEU A 149 2.40 1.07 -10.31
C LEU A 149 1.96 0.11 -11.43
N PRO A 150 2.31 0.30 -12.72
CA PRO A 150 2.05 -0.70 -13.76
C PRO A 150 2.71 -2.06 -13.50
N GLU A 151 3.94 -2.07 -12.98
CA GLU A 151 4.67 -3.30 -12.65
C GLU A 151 3.96 -4.05 -11.50
N TYR A 152 3.56 -3.34 -10.45
CA TYR A 152 2.76 -3.91 -9.37
C TYR A 152 1.38 -4.40 -9.87
N ALA A 153 0.71 -3.64 -10.75
CA ALA A 153 -0.59 -4.02 -11.29
C ALA A 153 -0.53 -5.30 -12.12
N ALA A 154 0.61 -5.57 -12.77
CA ALA A 154 0.85 -6.77 -13.56
C ALA A 154 1.17 -8.02 -12.72
N ARG A 155 1.41 -7.89 -11.41
CA ARG A 155 1.67 -9.03 -10.52
C ARG A 155 0.42 -9.88 -10.31
N ASP A 156 0.60 -11.20 -10.39
CA ASP A 156 -0.47 -12.19 -10.18
C ASP A 156 -0.78 -12.42 -8.70
N ASP A 157 0.17 -12.15 -7.80
CA ASP A 157 0.00 -12.30 -6.35
C ASP A 157 -0.73 -11.10 -5.70
N LEU A 158 -1.02 -10.05 -6.47
CA LEU A 158 -1.78 -8.88 -6.04
C LEU A 158 -3.20 -8.92 -6.61
N TYR A 159 -4.19 -9.11 -5.73
CA TYR A 159 -5.57 -9.38 -6.14
C TYR A 159 -6.35 -8.12 -6.52
N GLY A 160 -6.15 -7.03 -5.78
CA GLY A 160 -6.84 -5.75 -6.00
C GLY A 160 -8.36 -5.82 -6.00
N TRP A 161 -8.94 -4.76 -6.53
CA TRP A 161 -10.37 -4.53 -6.64
C TRP A 161 -10.82 -4.59 -8.09
N VAL A 162 -11.96 -5.21 -8.32
CA VAL A 162 -12.61 -5.31 -9.62
C VAL A 162 -14.06 -4.83 -9.48
N SER A 163 -14.62 -4.25 -10.54
CA SER A 163 -16.02 -3.87 -10.50
C SER A 163 -16.87 -5.13 -10.34
N GLY A 164 -17.91 -5.09 -9.51
CA GLY A 164 -18.90 -6.17 -9.46
C GLY A 164 -19.55 -6.47 -10.81
N LYS A 165 -19.52 -5.50 -11.74
CA LYS A 165 -19.97 -5.70 -13.14
C LYS A 165 -19.02 -6.59 -13.97
N ASP A 166 -17.76 -6.64 -13.59
CA ASP A 166 -16.73 -7.43 -14.27
C ASP A 166 -16.62 -8.85 -13.71
N VAL A 167 -17.24 -9.10 -12.54
CA VAL A 167 -17.28 -10.43 -11.92
C VAL A 167 -18.26 -11.30 -12.70
N PRO A 168 -17.85 -12.48 -13.21
CA PRO A 168 -18.74 -13.41 -13.89
C PRO A 168 -19.92 -13.79 -12.99
N ASP A 169 -21.06 -14.14 -13.60
CA ASP A 169 -22.24 -14.64 -12.87
C ASP A 169 -21.91 -16.01 -12.27
N ILE A 170 -21.36 -16.01 -11.06
CA ILE A 170 -20.93 -17.19 -10.32
C ILE A 170 -22.09 -18.21 -10.18
N PRO A 171 -23.33 -17.81 -9.78
CA PRO A 171 -24.47 -18.72 -9.76
C PRO A 171 -24.71 -19.42 -11.09
N LYS A 172 -24.71 -18.67 -12.20
CA LYS A 172 -24.92 -19.25 -13.53
C LYS A 172 -23.80 -20.21 -13.92
N LEU A 173 -22.55 -19.86 -13.64
CA LEU A 173 -21.40 -20.74 -13.89
C LEU A 173 -21.46 -22.02 -13.05
N LEU A 174 -21.93 -21.95 -11.79
CA LEU A 174 -22.12 -23.12 -10.94
C LEU A 174 -23.24 -24.02 -11.46
N GLU A 175 -24.35 -23.45 -11.95
CA GLU A 175 -25.45 -24.20 -12.56
C GLU A 175 -25.00 -24.90 -13.85
N GLU A 176 -24.28 -24.19 -14.73
CA GLU A 176 -23.69 -24.76 -15.94
C GLU A 176 -22.72 -25.90 -15.62
N ASN A 177 -21.83 -25.72 -14.62
CA ASN A 177 -20.89 -26.75 -14.19
C ASN A 177 -21.63 -27.99 -13.62
N ALA A 178 -22.67 -27.79 -12.80
CA ALA A 178 -23.49 -28.87 -12.28
C ALA A 178 -24.27 -29.62 -13.39
N SER A 179 -24.66 -28.95 -14.47
CA SER A 179 -25.25 -29.58 -15.64
C SER A 179 -24.21 -30.40 -16.42
N LEU A 180 -23.04 -29.82 -16.68
CA LEU A 180 -21.95 -30.47 -17.39
C LEU A 180 -21.47 -31.73 -16.64
N LEU A 181 -21.35 -31.69 -15.31
CA LEU A 181 -21.00 -32.85 -14.50
C LEU A 181 -22.04 -33.98 -14.62
N ARG A 182 -23.33 -33.64 -14.66
CA ARG A 182 -24.40 -34.63 -14.86
C ARG A 182 -24.35 -35.27 -16.25
N GLU A 183 -24.12 -34.47 -17.28
CA GLU A 183 -24.00 -34.96 -18.65
C GLU A 183 -22.75 -35.84 -18.83
N ASN A 184 -21.62 -35.43 -18.27
CA ASN A 184 -20.37 -36.19 -18.31
C ASN A 184 -20.51 -37.55 -17.61
N ALA A 185 -21.15 -37.59 -16.43
CA ALA A 185 -21.46 -38.84 -15.74
C ALA A 185 -22.35 -39.78 -16.58
N LYS A 186 -23.31 -39.21 -17.33
CA LYS A 186 -24.17 -39.99 -18.23
C LYS A 186 -23.38 -40.56 -19.40
N LEU A 187 -22.54 -39.76 -20.05
CA LEU A 187 -21.71 -40.19 -21.18
C LEU A 187 -20.69 -41.27 -20.78
N ILE A 188 -20.08 -41.15 -19.60
CA ILE A 188 -19.19 -42.18 -19.04
C ILE A 188 -19.94 -43.50 -18.88
N ALA A 189 -21.15 -43.48 -18.31
CA ALA A 189 -21.97 -44.67 -18.13
C ALA A 189 -22.46 -45.28 -19.46
N GLU A 190 -22.54 -44.50 -20.54
CA GLU A 190 -22.85 -45.00 -21.89
C GLU A 190 -21.64 -45.65 -22.56
N LEU A 191 -20.43 -45.10 -22.35
CA LEU A 191 -19.18 -45.68 -22.82
C LEU A 191 -18.83 -47.00 -22.13
N GLU A 192 -19.10 -47.13 -20.83
CA GLU A 192 -18.87 -48.38 -20.08
C GLU A 192 -19.80 -49.53 -20.48
N LYS A 193 -20.85 -49.26 -21.26
CA LYS A 193 -21.79 -50.28 -21.78
C LYS A 193 -21.35 -50.88 -23.13
N HIS A 194 -20.30 -50.36 -23.74
CA HIS A 194 -19.74 -50.83 -25.01
C HIS A 194 -18.32 -51.41 -24.81
#